data_AF-A0A327NGZ8-F1
#
_entry.id   AF-A0A327NGZ8-F1
#
_cell.length_a   1.000
_cell.length_b   1.000
_cell.length_c   1.000
_cell.angle_alpha   90.00
_cell.angle_beta   90.00
_cell.angle_gamma   90.00
#
_symmetry.space_group_name_H-M   'P 1'
#
loop_
_entity.id
_entity.type
_entity.pdbx_description
1 polymer ?
#
loop_
_entity_poly.entity_id
_entity_poly.type
_entity_poly.pdbx_seq_one_letter_code
_entity_poly.pdbx_strand_id
1 'polypeptide(L)' 'MNELNELLSYFEGRCLPETEFVISPWARTSNLLKCVKLAIATAQDGNKASIRRLQMIRQRLERQQVVRAKW' A
#
# COMPACT_ATOMS: atom_id res chain seq x y z
N MET A 1 -1.24 16.34 11.76
CA MET A 1 -1.13 14.87 11.86
C MET A 1 -0.22 14.39 10.72
N ASN A 2 0.76 13.53 11.01
CA ASN A 2 1.79 13.14 10.04
C ASN A 2 1.20 12.11 9.06
N GLU A 3 1.13 12.45 7.77
CA GLU A 3 0.58 11.60 6.69
C GLU A 3 1.15 10.16 6.70
N LEU A 4 2.41 10.03 7.11
CA LEU A 4 3.05 8.73 7.34
C LEU A 4 2.38 7.92 8.45
N ASN A 5 2.02 8.53 9.58
CA ASN A 5 1.39 7.82 10.70
C ASN A 5 0.04 7.25 10.30
N GLU A 6 -0.75 7.96 9.50
CA GLU A 6 -2.03 7.44 8.98
C GLU A 6 -1.82 6.24 8.06
N LEU A 7 -0.77 6.26 7.23
CA LEU A 7 -0.43 5.12 6.37
C LEU A 7 0.06 3.94 7.20
N LEU A 8 0.88 4.17 8.22
CA LEU A 8 1.35 3.12 9.13
C LEU A 8 0.16 2.42 9.80
N SER A 9 -0.73 3.18 10.43
CA SER A 9 -1.93 2.63 11.07
C SER A 9 -2.87 1.93 10.09
N TYR A 10 -2.93 2.37 8.83
CA TYR A 10 -3.74 1.69 7.81
C TYR A 10 -3.19 0.29 7.47
N PHE A 11 -1.86 0.16 7.34
CA PHE A 11 -1.22 -1.10 6.96
C PHE A 11 -0.92 -2.01 8.16
N GLU A 12 -0.91 -1.48 9.38
CA GLU A 12 -0.74 -2.24 10.61
C GLU A 12 -1.86 -3.28 10.78
N GLY A 13 -1.47 -4.54 11.03
CA GLY A 13 -2.40 -5.66 11.25
C GLY A 13 -3.20 -6.13 10.02
N ARG A 14 -3.05 -5.51 8.84
CA ARG A 14 -3.75 -5.97 7.62
C ARG A 14 -3.03 -7.16 6.98
N CYS A 15 -3.81 -8.20 6.66
CA CYS A 15 -3.37 -9.27 5.76
C CYS A 15 -3.32 -8.73 4.33
N LEU A 16 -2.11 -8.47 3.83
CA LEU A 16 -1.87 -8.08 2.45
C LEU A 16 -1.66 -9.33 1.58
N PRO A 17 -2.20 -9.36 0.36
CA PRO A 17 -2.01 -10.49 -0.55
C PRO A 17 -0.53 -10.67 -0.91
N GLU A 18 -0.07 -11.92 -0.85
CA GLU A 18 1.22 -12.35 -1.41
C GLU A 18 1.11 -12.79 -2.87
N THR A 19 0.07 -12.31 -3.57
CA THR A 19 -0.18 -12.59 -4.98
C THR A 19 0.16 -11.38 -5.83
N GLU A 20 0.12 -11.55 -7.16
CA GLU A 20 0.30 -10.44 -8.08
C GLU A 20 -0.69 -9.31 -7.80
N PHE A 21 -0.15 -8.12 -7.59
CA PHE A 21 -0.89 -6.90 -7.30
C PHE A 21 -0.44 -5.80 -8.25
N VAL A 22 -1.40 -5.30 -9.02
CA VAL A 22 -1.20 -4.19 -9.95
C VAL A 22 -1.46 -2.87 -9.22
N ILE A 23 -0.37 -2.18 -8.87
CA ILE A 23 -0.39 -0.86 -8.23
C ILE A 23 -0.82 0.20 -9.26
N SER A 24 -0.27 0.14 -10.47
CA SER A 24 -0.61 0.98 -11.62
C SER A 24 -0.38 0.21 -12.93
N PRO A 25 -0.82 0.72 -14.11
CA PRO A 25 -0.58 0.05 -15.40
C PRO A 25 0.90 -0.28 -15.67
N TRP A 26 1.81 0.48 -15.06
CA TRP A 26 3.27 0.34 -15.22
C TRP A 26 3.97 -0.22 -13.98
N ALA A 27 3.24 -0.47 -12.88
CA ALA A 27 3.81 -0.93 -11.62
C ALA A 27 3.00 -2.09 -11.05
N ARG A 28 3.63 -3.26 -11.00
CA ARG A 28 3.08 -4.50 -10.46
C ARG A 28 4.09 -5.14 -9.52
N THR A 29 3.59 -5.82 -8.51
CA THR A 29 4.41 -6.57 -7.55
C THR A 29 3.81 -7.96 -7.39
N SER A 30 4.66 -8.98 -7.30
CA SER A 30 4.23 -10.34 -6.97
C SER A 30 4.10 -10.57 -5.46
N ASN A 31 4.55 -9.63 -4.64
CA ASN A 31 4.43 -9.69 -3.19
C ASN A 31 4.13 -8.29 -2.64
N LEU A 32 2.86 -8.01 -2.36
CA LEU A 32 2.44 -6.70 -1.87
C LEU A 32 2.94 -6.45 -0.44
N LEU A 33 2.96 -7.48 0.40
CA LEU A 33 3.40 -7.39 1.79
C LEU A 33 4.86 -6.90 1.90
N LYS A 34 5.79 -7.53 1.17
CA LYS A 34 7.19 -7.11 1.13
C LYS A 34 7.36 -5.71 0.55
N CYS A 35 6.59 -5.38 -0.49
CA CYS A 35 6.61 -4.05 -1.10
C CYS A 35 6.18 -2.97 -0.10
N VAL A 36 5.11 -3.20 0.66
CA VAL A 36 4.61 -2.29 1.69
C VAL A 36 5.62 -2.18 2.85
N LYS A 37 6.17 -3.29 3.35
CA LYS A 37 7.20 -3.27 4.41
C LYS A 37 8.41 -2.44 4.01
N LEU A 38 8.92 -2.63 2.79
CA LEU A 38 10.06 -1.84 2.28
C LEU A 38 9.70 -0.36 2.11
N ALA A 39 8.51 -0.07 1.60
CA ALA A 39 8.05 1.30 1.43
C ALA A 39 7.84 2.00 2.79
N ILE A 40 7.37 1.28 3.81
CA ILE A 40 7.26 1.80 5.19
C ILE A 40 8.63 2.15 5.75
N ALA A 41 9.59 1.22 5.70
CA ALA A 41 10.94 1.45 6.22
C ALA A 41 11.59 2.68 5.57
N THR A 42 11.56 2.75 4.23
CA THR A 42 12.12 3.89 3.51
C THR A 42 11.34 5.19 3.70
N ALA A 43 10.03 5.13 3.94
CA ALA A 43 9.23 6.32 4.26
C ALA A 43 9.54 6.87 5.65
N GLN A 44 9.88 6.01 6.62
CA GLN A 44 10.36 6.41 7.95
C GLN A 44 11.70 7.15 7.85
N ASP A 45 12.55 6.80 6.89
CA ASP A 45 13.79 7.54 6.56
C ASP A 45 13.52 8.89 5.83
N GLY A 46 12.26 9.27 5.61
CA GLY A 46 11.89 10.54 4.96
C GLY A 46 11.75 10.45 3.43
N ASN A 47 11.74 9.25 2.85
CA ASN A 47 11.56 9.09 1.40
C ASN A 47 10.12 9.39 0.96
N LYS A 48 9.94 10.57 0.35
CA LYS A 48 8.63 11.03 -0.17
C LYS A 48 8.06 10.14 -1.29
N ALA A 49 8.91 9.49 -2.08
CA ALA A 49 8.43 8.59 -3.15
C ALA A 49 7.80 7.33 -2.55
N SER A 50 8.36 6.82 -1.45
CA SER A 50 7.80 5.68 -0.72
C SER A 50 6.46 6.01 -0.08
N ILE A 51 6.31 7.21 0.49
CA ILE A 51 5.02 7.71 1.00
C ILE A 51 3.97 7.71 -0.12
N ARG A 52 4.27 8.30 -1.28
CA ARG A 52 3.35 8.31 -2.44
C ARG A 52 3.00 6.89 -2.90
N ARG A 53 3.96 5.98 -2.90
CA ARG A 53 3.71 4.58 -3.26
C ARG A 53 2.75 3.90 -2.29
N LEU A 54 2.91 4.12 -0.98
CA LEU A 54 1.98 3.62 0.04
C LEU A 54 0.56 4.17 -0.17
N GLN A 55 0.43 5.45 -0.52
CA GLN A 55 -0.87 6.05 -0.84
C GLN A 55 -1.53 5.41 -2.06
N MET A 56 -0.78 5.19 -3.14
CA MET A 56 -1.31 4.51 -4.33
C MET A 56 -1.77 3.09 -4.01
N ILE A 57 -0.99 2.36 -3.22
CA ILE A 57 -1.36 1.01 -2.77
C ILE A 57 -2.66 1.04 -1.96
N ARG A 58 -2.76 1.96 -0.99
CA ARG A 58 -3.98 2.15 -0.18
C ARG A 58 -5.20 2.44 -1.05
N GLN A 59 -5.11 3.42 -1.95
CA GLN A 59 -6.22 3.76 -2.86
C GLN A 59 -6.63 2.57 -3.73
N ARG A 60 -5.67 1.77 -4.18
CA ARG A 60 -5.96 0.60 -5.01
C ARG A 60 -6.66 -0.50 -4.21
N LEU A 61 -6.23 -0.74 -2.97
CA LEU A 61 -6.86 -1.70 -2.05
C LEU A 61 -8.29 -1.28 -1.69
N GLU A 62 -8.51 0.01 -1.40
CA GLU A 62 -9.84 0.56 -1.12
C GLU A 62 -10.78 0.37 -2.34
N ARG A 63 -10.29 0.68 -3.54
CA ARG A 63 -11.05 0.43 -4.79
C ARG A 63 -11.40 -1.05 -4.98
N GLN A 64 -10.47 -1.97 -4.68
CA GLN A 64 -10.73 -3.41 -4.78
C GLN A 64 -11.75 -3.91 -3.73
N GLN A 65 -11.68 -3.40 -2.49
CA GLN A 65 -12.65 -3.74 -1.44
C GLN A 65 -14.05 -3.25 -1.80
N VAL A 66 -14.19 -2.03 -2.31
CA VAL A 66 -15.47 -1.48 -2.78
C VAL A 66 -16.07 -2.32 -3.91
N VAL A 67 -15.25 -2.83 -4.83
CA VAL A 67 -15.70 -3.71 -5.91
C VAL A 67 -16.14 -5.09 -5.38
N ARG A 68 -15.49 -5.61 -4.34
CA ARG A 68 -15.87 -6.89 -3.71
C ARG A 68 -17.14 -6.81 -2.86
N ALA A 69 -17.46 -5.66 -2.28
CA ALA A 69 -18.63 -5.49 -1.41
C ALA A 69 -19.95 -5.25 -2.16
N LYS A 70 -19.95 -5.27 -3.50
CA LYS A 70 -21.07 -4.84 -4.34
C LYS A 70 -21.89 -5.98 -4.99
N TRP A 71 -21.84 -7.18 -4.41
CA TRP A 71 -22.52 -8.38 -4.93
C TRP A 71 -23.33 -9.07 -3.85
#